data_AF-A0A349UJS8-F1
#
_entry.id   AF-A0A349UJS8-F1
#
_cell.length_a   1.000
_cell.length_b   1.000
_cell.length_c   1.000
_cell.angle_alpha   90.00
_cell.angle_beta   90.00
_cell.angle_gamma   90.00
#
_symmetry.space_group_name_H-M   'P 1'
#
loop_
_entity.id
_entity.type
_entity.pdbx_description
1 polymer ?
#
loop_
_entity_poly.entity_id
_entity_poly.type
_entity_poly.pdbx_seq_one_letter_code
_entity_poly.pdbx_strand_id
1 'polypeptide(L)'
;MRADVPRRAPAGPEGPNMNLSFPDDILLHAEAGEAEIRLAVALQFYADNRVDHADACRLAGLPSSAFTEELLHRGLCVHIYPLRSRIREAG
;
A
#
# COMPACT_ATOMS: atom_id res chain seq x y z
N MET A 1 24.75 14.35 42.40
CA MET A 1 24.90 14.38 40.93
C MET A 1 24.83 12.96 40.38
N ARG A 2 23.68 12.54 39.84
CA ARG A 2 23.58 11.57 38.74
C ARG A 2 22.30 11.92 37.97
N ALA A 3 22.46 12.53 36.80
CA ALA A 3 21.35 12.83 35.91
C ALA A 3 20.91 11.53 35.26
N ASP A 4 19.64 11.18 35.45
CA ASP A 4 18.97 10.11 34.73
C ASP A 4 18.69 10.62 33.30
N VAL A 5 19.46 10.12 32.34
CA VAL A 5 19.28 10.44 30.92
C VAL A 5 18.35 9.38 30.34
N PRO A 6 17.16 9.72 29.83
CA PRO A 6 16.30 8.73 29.19
C PRO A 6 16.97 8.24 27.91
N ARG A 7 17.24 6.93 27.84
CA ARG A 7 17.70 6.25 26.62
C ARG A 7 16.61 6.37 25.55
N ARG A 8 16.81 7.27 24.59
CA ARG A 8 16.02 7.32 23.35
C ARG A 8 16.26 6.01 22.61
N ALA A 9 15.21 5.21 22.44
CA ALA A 9 15.24 3.99 21.65
C ALA A 9 15.66 4.31 20.19
N PRO A 10 16.39 3.42 19.50
CA PRO A 10 16.78 3.64 18.12
C PRO A 10 15.53 3.73 17.23
N ALA A 11 15.50 4.73 16.35
CA ALA A 11 14.54 4.80 15.25
C ALA A 11 14.60 3.46 14.49
N GLY A 12 13.43 2.81 14.34
CA GLY A 12 13.30 1.57 13.59
C GLY A 12 13.77 1.75 12.13
N PRO A 13 13.98 0.65 11.39
CA PRO A 13 14.50 0.72 10.03
C PRO A 13 13.52 1.53 9.17
N GLU A 14 13.92 2.74 8.79
CA GLU A 14 13.25 3.51 7.76
C GLU A 14 13.40 2.72 6.46
N GLY A 15 12.35 1.99 6.09
CA GLY A 15 12.25 1.38 4.76
C GLY A 15 12.45 2.46 3.70
N PRO A 16 12.85 2.08 2.46
CA PRO A 16 13.13 3.05 1.41
C PRO A 16 11.91 3.96 1.20
N ASN A 17 12.07 5.23 1.60
CA ASN A 17 11.04 6.25 1.52
C ASN A 17 10.99 6.73 0.07
N MET A 18 10.36 5.95 -0.82
CA MET A 18 10.16 6.35 -2.20
C MET A 18 9.05 7.40 -2.25
N ASN A 19 9.46 8.67 -2.36
CA ASN A 19 8.55 9.79 -2.54
C ASN A 19 8.17 9.85 -4.04
N LEU A 20 6.99 9.32 -4.38
CA LEU A 20 6.45 9.41 -5.74
C LEU A 20 5.96 10.85 -5.98
N SER A 21 6.54 11.52 -6.97
CA SER A 21 6.12 12.85 -7.42
C SER A 21 5.50 12.73 -8.80
N PHE A 22 4.35 13.38 -8.98
CA PHE A 22 3.68 13.52 -10.26
C PHE A 22 3.78 14.98 -10.73
N PRO A 23 3.88 15.24 -12.03
CA PRO A 23 3.81 16.61 -12.55
C PRO A 23 2.42 17.24 -12.33
N ASP A 24 2.38 18.42 -11.71
CA ASP A 24 1.14 19.10 -11.31
C ASP A 24 0.22 19.44 -12.50
N ASP A 25 0.81 19.77 -13.65
CA ASP A 25 0.08 20.07 -14.89
C ASP A 25 -0.69 18.84 -15.38
N ILE A 26 -0.08 17.66 -15.30
CA ILE A 26 -0.72 16.39 -15.66
C ILE A 26 -1.88 16.09 -14.69
N LEU A 27 -1.68 16.31 -13.39
CA LEU A 27 -2.74 16.09 -12.40
C LEU A 27 -3.93 17.05 -12.61
N LEU A 28 -3.64 18.31 -12.92
CA LEU A 28 -4.64 19.33 -13.22
C LEU A 28 -5.43 18.97 -14.48
N HIS A 29 -4.76 18.51 -15.54
CA HIS A 29 -5.42 18.08 -16.78
C HIS A 29 -6.23 16.80 -16.64
N ALA A 30 -5.77 15.87 -15.79
CA ALA A 30 -6.47 14.62 -15.52
C ALA A 30 -7.64 14.80 -14.53
N GLU A 31 -7.77 15.98 -13.92
CA GLU A 31 -8.70 16.25 -12.81
C GLU A 31 -8.55 15.22 -11.67
N ALA A 32 -7.34 14.67 -11.50
CA ALA A 32 -7.11 13.51 -10.65
C ALA A 32 -6.58 13.93 -9.27
N GLY A 33 -7.30 13.57 -8.23
CA GLY A 33 -6.85 13.71 -6.85
C GLY A 33 -5.84 12.63 -6.44
N GLU A 34 -5.06 12.90 -5.39
CA GLU A 34 -4.11 11.94 -4.84
C GLU A 34 -4.76 10.57 -4.50
N ALA A 35 -5.97 10.60 -3.94
CA ALA A 35 -6.71 9.38 -3.57
C ALA A 35 -7.07 8.53 -4.81
N GLU A 36 -7.46 9.18 -5.91
CA GLU A 36 -7.84 8.50 -7.15
C GLU A 36 -6.63 7.87 -7.83
N ILE A 37 -5.50 8.58 -7.83
CA ILE A 37 -4.22 8.09 -8.35
C ILE A 37 -3.77 6.88 -7.54
N ARG A 38 -3.81 6.98 -6.21
CA ARG A 38 -3.46 5.88 -5.30
C ARG A 38 -4.34 4.66 -5.54
N LEU A 39 -5.65 4.85 -5.70
CA LEU A 39 -6.58 3.78 -6.02
C LEU A 39 -6.27 3.14 -7.37
N ALA A 40 -6.06 3.94 -8.42
CA ALA A 40 -5.74 3.45 -9.76
C ALA A 40 -4.45 2.61 -9.77
N VAL A 41 -3.40 3.08 -9.10
CA VAL A 41 -2.13 2.35 -8.97
C VAL A 41 -2.31 1.07 -8.15
N ALA A 42 -3.05 1.12 -7.04
CA ALA A 42 -3.33 -0.06 -6.22
C ALA A 42 -4.07 -1.15 -7.00
N LEU A 43 -5.10 -0.78 -7.76
CA LEU A 43 -5.84 -1.69 -8.62
C LEU A 43 -4.95 -2.31 -9.69
N GLN A 44 -4.12 -1.51 -10.35
CA GLN A 44 -3.20 -1.99 -11.39
C GLN A 44 -2.17 -2.97 -10.81
N PHE A 45 -1.52 -2.63 -9.69
CA PHE A 45 -0.54 -3.52 -9.07
C PHE A 45 -1.16 -4.82 -8.55
N TYR A 46 -2.39 -4.76 -8.02
CA TYR A 46 -3.10 -5.95 -7.58
C TYR A 46 -3.50 -6.84 -8.77
N ALA A 47 -4.05 -6.26 -9.84
CA ALA A 47 -4.38 -6.98 -11.08
C ALA A 47 -3.15 -7.64 -11.73
N ASP A 48 -2.00 -6.97 -11.67
CA ASP A 48 -0.72 -7.52 -12.16
C ASP A 48 -0.07 -8.52 -11.18
N ASN A 49 -0.72 -8.87 -10.06
CA ASN A 49 -0.21 -9.75 -9.01
C ASN A 49 1.14 -9.30 -8.40
N ARG A 50 1.41 -7.99 -8.41
CA ARG A 50 2.66 -7.40 -7.89
C ARG A 50 2.61 -7.11 -6.39
N VAL A 51 1.40 -6.94 -5.85
CA VAL A 51 1.13 -6.71 -4.43
C VAL A 51 -0.01 -7.62 -3.98
N ASP A 52 -0.06 -7.93 -2.69
CA ASP A 52 -1.21 -8.64 -2.12
C ASP A 52 -2.38 -7.68 -1.82
N HIS A 53 -3.53 -8.24 -1.42
CA HIS A 53 -4.74 -7.46 -1.13
C HIS A 53 -4.53 -6.46 0.00
N ALA A 54 -3.77 -6.81 1.04
CA ALA A 54 -3.54 -5.94 2.19
C ALA A 54 -2.62 -4.76 1.85
N ASP A 55 -1.59 -5.00 1.03
CA ASP A 55 -0.74 -3.95 0.46
C ASP A 55 -1.53 -3.02 -0.47
N ALA A 56 -2.40 -3.59 -1.32
CA ALA A 56 -3.26 -2.80 -2.21
C ALA A 56 -4.23 -1.89 -1.42
N CYS A 57 -4.86 -2.42 -0.36
CA CYS A 57 -5.73 -1.63 0.52
C CYS A 57 -4.97 -0.48 1.18
N ARG A 58 -3.75 -0.73 1.68
CA ARG A 58 -2.89 0.30 2.28
C ARG A 58 -2.52 1.38 1.27
N LEU A 59 -2.18 1.00 0.04
CA LEU A 59 -1.82 1.94 -1.02
C LEU A 59 -3.02 2.82 -1.40
N ALA A 60 -4.20 2.22 -1.58
CA ALA A 60 -5.44 2.93 -1.89
C ALA A 60 -5.97 3.79 -0.71
N GLY A 61 -5.53 3.52 0.52
CA GLY A 61 -6.07 4.17 1.72
C GLY A 61 -7.52 3.75 2.02
N LEU A 62 -7.94 2.58 1.53
CA LEU A 62 -9.31 2.08 1.66
C LEU A 62 -9.39 0.86 2.60
N PRO A 63 -10.53 0.66 3.28
CA PRO A 63 -10.79 -0.60 3.96
C PRO A 63 -10.96 -1.73 2.94
N SER A 64 -10.70 -2.96 3.39
CA SER A 64 -10.75 -4.17 2.57
C SER A 64 -12.06 -4.36 1.81
N SER A 65 -13.20 -4.04 2.43
CA SER A 65 -14.52 -4.12 1.78
C SER A 65 -14.66 -3.12 0.63
N ALA A 66 -14.31 -1.85 0.83
CA ALA A 66 -14.40 -0.81 -0.19
C ALA A 66 -13.45 -1.08 -1.37
N PHE A 67 -12.24 -1.56 -1.09
CA PHE A 67 -11.32 -1.94 -2.17
C PHE A 67 -11.85 -3.13 -2.99
N THR A 68 -12.51 -4.09 -2.32
CA THR A 68 -13.16 -5.21 -2.99
C THR A 68 -14.33 -4.75 -3.85
N GLU A 69 -15.13 -3.79 -3.40
CA GLU A 69 -16.18 -3.18 -4.20
C GLU A 69 -15.62 -2.50 -5.46
N GLU A 70 -14.50 -1.77 -5.35
CA GLU A 70 -13.82 -1.16 -6.51
C GLU A 70 -13.32 -2.20 -7.52
N LEU A 71 -12.78 -3.33 -7.05
CA LEU A 71 -12.40 -4.44 -7.93
C LEU A 71 -13.62 -4.98 -8.71
N LEU A 72 -14.73 -5.21 -8.00
CA LEU A 72 -15.97 -5.74 -8.59
C LEU A 72 -16.59 -4.76 -9.58
N HIS A 73 -16.66 -3.46 -9.25
CA HIS A 73 -17.17 -2.42 -10.14
C HIS A 73 -16.40 -2.34 -11.46
N ARG A 74 -15.10 -2.63 -11.43
CA ARG A 74 -14.23 -2.59 -12.61
C ARG A 74 -14.11 -3.94 -13.33
N GLY A 75 -14.88 -4.95 -12.90
CA GLY A 75 -14.86 -6.29 -13.48
C GLY A 75 -13.55 -7.06 -13.23
N LEU A 76 -12.77 -6.64 -12.23
CA LEU A 76 -11.54 -7.32 -11.82
C LEU A 76 -11.88 -8.47 -10.87
N CYS A 77 -11.36 -9.66 -11.16
CA CYS A 77 -11.55 -10.81 -10.28
C CYS A 77 -10.83 -10.58 -8.94
N VAL A 78 -11.55 -10.80 -7.84
CA VAL A 78 -10.95 -10.83 -6.51
C VAL A 78 -10.15 -12.13 -6.39
N HIS A 79 -8.84 -12.04 -6.60
CA HIS A 79 -7.92 -13.14 -6.33
C HIS A 79 -7.74 -13.28 -4.81
N ILE A 80 -8.60 -14.08 -4.18
CA ILE A 80 -8.40 -14.57 -2.83
C ILE A 80 -7.25 -15.60 -2.89
N TYR A 81 -6.02 -15.11 -2.96
CA TYR A 81 -4.83 -15.97 -2.90
C TYR A 81 -4.73 -16.55 -1.48
N PRO A 82 -4.42 -17.85 -1.31
CA PRO A 82 -4.35 -18.45 0.02
C PRO A 82 -3.33 -17.71 0.88
N LEU A 83 -3.66 -17.55 2.17
CA LEU A 83 -2.74 -17.07 3.20
C LEU A 83 -1.40 -17.77 3.00
N ARG A 84 -0.33 -17.01 2.72
CA ARG A 84 1.03 -17.51 2.77
C ARG A 84 1.28 -18.00 4.19
N SER A 85 1.02 -19.28 4.44
CA SER A 85 1.63 -20.02 5.52
C SER A 85 3.12 -19.85 5.30
N ARG A 86 3.77 -19.02 6.12
CA ARG A 86 5.23 -19.05 6.23
C ARG A 86 5.57 -20.45 6.73
N ILE A 87 5.77 -21.38 5.81
CA ILE A 87 6.52 -22.60 6.10
C ILE A 87 7.94 -22.09 6.32
N ARG A 88 8.22 -21.81 7.59
CA ARG A 88 9.55 -21.67 8.12
C ARG A 88 10.17 -23.05 7.92
N GLU A 89 10.99 -23.18 6.89
CA GLU A 89 11.84 -24.36 6.74
C GLU A 89 12.65 -24.49 8.04
N ALA A 90 12.28 -25.49 8.82
CA ALA A 90 13.04 -25.94 9.97
C ALA A 90 14.24 -26.71 9.43
N GLY A 91 15.44 -26.20 9.71
CA GLY A 91 16.64 -27.02 9.75
C GLY A 91 16.66 -27.91 10.98
#